data_AF-A0A444RDZ8-F1
#
_entry.id   AF-A0A444RDZ8-F1
#
_cell.length_a   1.000
_cell.length_b   1.000
_cell.length_c   1.000
_cell.angle_alpha   90.00
_cell.angle_beta   90.00
_cell.angle_gamma   90.00
#
_symmetry.space_group_name_H-M   'P 1'
#
loop_
_entity.id
_entity.type
_entity.pdbx_description
1 polymer ?
#
loop_
_entity_poly.entity_id
_entity_poly.type
_entity_poly.pdbx_seq_one_letter_code
_entity_poly.pdbx_strand_id
1 'polypeptide(L)'
;GDESSRPFGPTGSDPLQGTRSDMNWQDVSGKSAASVAHWQKISQFRARHPAIGAGKQTTLSLKQGYGFVREHGDDKVLVIWAGQQ
;
A
#
# COMPACT_ATOMS: atom_id res chain seq x y z
N GLY A 1 -2.14 2.63 10.83
CA GLY A 1 -3.54 2.42 11.24
C GLY A 1 -4.25 1.58 10.21
N ASP A 2 -4.12 1.96 8.94
CA ASP A 2 -4.67 1.20 7.81
C ASP A 2 -4.05 -0.21 7.71
N GLU A 3 -2.78 -0.37 8.06
CA GLU A 3 -2.09 -1.66 8.01
C GLU A 3 -2.70 -2.70 8.95
N SER A 4 -3.26 -2.24 10.08
CA SER A 4 -3.96 -3.05 11.08
C SER A 4 -5.48 -2.97 10.96
N SER A 5 -6.01 -2.36 9.89
CA SER A 5 -7.43 -2.09 9.70
C SER A 5 -8.08 -1.42 10.92
N ARG A 6 -7.42 -0.38 11.45
CA ARG A 6 -7.89 0.38 12.62
C ARG A 6 -9.34 0.83 12.40
N PRO A 7 -10.27 0.48 13.31
CA PRO A 7 -11.68 0.86 13.16
C PRO A 7 -11.87 2.38 13.14
N PHE A 8 -12.90 2.81 12.41
CA PHE A 8 -13.36 4.19 12.45
C PHE A 8 -13.86 4.54 13.86
N GLY A 9 -13.49 5.72 14.34
CA GLY A 9 -13.83 6.20 15.68
C GLY A 9 -15.13 7.00 15.73
N PRO A 10 -15.47 7.51 16.91
CA PRO A 10 -16.60 8.41 17.09
C PRO A 10 -16.46 9.68 16.24
N THR A 11 -17.59 10.17 15.74
CA THR A 11 -17.70 11.48 15.08
C THR A 11 -18.49 12.45 15.97
N GLY A 12 -18.25 13.75 15.79
CA GLY A 12 -18.93 14.81 16.52
C GLY A 12 -19.38 15.92 15.56
N SER A 13 -19.14 17.18 15.93
CA SER A 13 -19.33 18.31 15.02
C SER A 13 -18.39 18.29 13.81
N ASP A 14 -17.21 17.66 13.93
CA ASP A 14 -16.35 17.29 12.79
C ASP A 14 -16.69 15.87 12.31
N PRO A 15 -17.27 15.70 11.11
CA PRO A 15 -17.63 14.39 10.56
C PRO A 15 -16.40 13.54 10.17
N LEU A 16 -15.22 14.14 10.01
CA LEU A 16 -13.99 13.41 9.66
C LEU A 16 -13.19 12.97 10.89
N GLN A 17 -13.57 13.41 12.09
CA GLN A 17 -12.85 13.10 13.33
C GLN A 17 -12.66 11.60 13.54
N GLY A 18 -13.62 10.76 13.15
CA GLY A 18 -13.54 9.31 13.29
C GLY A 18 -12.39 8.65 12.50
N THR A 19 -11.81 9.33 11.49
CA THR A 19 -10.61 8.85 10.79
C THR A 19 -9.34 8.91 11.66
N ARG A 20 -9.40 9.63 12.79
CA ARG A 20 -8.31 9.87 13.74
C ARG A 20 -8.51 9.12 15.06
N SER A 21 -9.11 7.93 15.01
CA SER A 21 -9.39 7.08 16.18
C SER A 21 -8.15 6.61 16.94
N ASP A 22 -8.32 6.10 18.15
CA ASP A 22 -7.21 5.49 18.89
C ASP A 22 -6.65 4.27 18.16
N MET A 23 -5.33 4.09 18.26
CA MET A 23 -4.64 2.96 17.63
C MET A 23 -5.04 1.63 18.29
N ASN A 24 -5.28 0.61 17.46
CA ASN A 24 -5.64 -0.75 17.88
C ASN A 24 -4.40 -1.62 18.12
N TRP A 25 -3.51 -1.19 19.04
CA TRP A 25 -2.21 -1.84 19.27
C TRP A 25 -2.28 -3.34 19.54
N GLN A 26 -3.28 -3.78 20.30
CA GLN A 26 -3.54 -5.18 20.61
C GLN A 26 -3.80 -6.05 19.37
N ASP A 27 -4.31 -5.45 18.28
CA ASP A 27 -4.62 -6.17 17.05
C ASP A 27 -3.39 -6.33 16.14
N VAL A 28 -2.36 -5.49 16.31
CA VAL A 28 -1.16 -5.48 15.45
C VAL A 28 -0.43 -6.83 15.50
N SER A 29 -0.29 -7.41 16.70
CA SER A 29 0.25 -8.77 16.90
C SER A 29 -0.84 -9.84 17.01
N GLY A 30 -2.11 -9.43 16.95
CA GLY A 30 -3.26 -10.30 17.07
C GLY A 30 -3.95 -10.52 15.71
N LYS A 31 -5.25 -10.23 15.66
CA LYS A 31 -6.09 -10.51 14.49
C LYS A 31 -5.63 -9.82 13.20
N SER A 32 -4.89 -8.71 13.29
CA SER A 32 -4.41 -7.96 12.13
C SER A 32 -2.97 -8.30 11.73
N ALA A 33 -2.31 -9.23 12.42
CA ALA A 33 -0.89 -9.55 12.18
C ALA A 33 -0.61 -9.95 10.73
N ALA A 34 -1.51 -10.69 10.08
CA ALA A 34 -1.35 -11.08 8.67
C ALA A 34 -1.40 -9.87 7.71
N SER A 35 -2.31 -8.92 7.95
CA SER A 35 -2.39 -7.67 7.18
C SER A 35 -1.15 -6.81 7.39
N VAL A 36 -0.71 -6.65 8.65
CA VAL A 36 0.50 -5.91 8.99
C VAL A 36 1.73 -6.53 8.31
N ALA A 37 1.87 -7.85 8.34
CA ALA A 37 2.96 -8.57 7.67
C ALA A 37 2.93 -8.38 6.14
N HIS A 38 1.74 -8.37 5.54
CA HIS A 38 1.58 -8.08 4.12
C HIS A 38 2.10 -6.68 3.76
N TRP A 39 1.67 -5.65 4.49
CA TRP A 39 2.12 -4.27 4.26
C TRP A 39 3.61 -4.08 4.55
N GLN A 40 4.16 -4.77 5.56
CA GLN A 40 5.60 -4.79 5.81
C GLN A 40 6.37 -5.38 4.62
N LYS A 41 5.87 -6.46 4.01
CA LYS A 41 6.50 -7.06 2.82
C LYS A 41 6.52 -6.07 1.64
N ILE A 42 5.42 -5.35 1.41
CA ILE A 42 5.34 -4.31 0.37
C ILE A 42 6.32 -3.17 0.66
N SER A 43 6.35 -2.68 1.89
CA SER A 43 7.26 -1.59 2.31
C SER A 43 8.73 -1.98 2.18
N GLN A 44 9.09 -3.21 2.55
CA GLN A 44 10.45 -3.73 2.37
C GLN A 44 10.81 -3.90 0.89
N PHE A 45 9.84 -4.29 0.04
CA PHE A 45 10.06 -4.32 -1.41
C PHE A 45 10.34 -2.90 -1.93
N ARG A 46 9.48 -1.93 -1.63
CA ARG A 46 9.69 -0.52 -2.03
C ARG A 46 11.04 0.01 -1.56
N ALA A 47 11.43 -0.27 -0.31
CA ALA A 47 12.71 0.20 0.24
C ALA A 47 13.93 -0.37 -0.48
N ARG A 48 13.83 -1.61 -1.00
CA ARG A 48 14.90 -2.28 -1.76
C ARG A 48 14.95 -1.88 -3.24
N HIS A 49 13.92 -1.20 -3.75
CA HIS A 49 13.80 -0.81 -5.15
C HIS A 49 13.66 0.71 -5.32
N PRO A 50 14.79 1.46 -5.32
CA PRO A 50 14.79 2.91 -5.56
C PRO A 50 14.05 3.34 -6.84
N ALA A 51 13.96 2.48 -7.85
CA ALA A 51 13.21 2.75 -9.08
C ALA A 51 11.74 3.13 -8.81
N ILE A 52 11.13 2.60 -7.75
CA ILE A 52 9.74 2.94 -7.38
C ILE A 52 9.59 4.40 -6.95
N GLY A 53 10.62 5.00 -6.34
CA GLY A 53 10.62 6.40 -5.91
C GLY A 53 11.15 7.34 -6.99
N ALA A 54 12.37 7.08 -7.45
CA ALA A 54 13.14 7.97 -8.32
C ALA A 54 13.16 7.55 -9.80
N GLY A 55 12.70 6.35 -10.13
CA GLY A 55 12.81 5.81 -11.48
C GLY A 55 11.82 6.42 -12.47
N LYS A 56 12.22 6.44 -13.74
CA LYS A 56 11.37 6.86 -14.85
C LYS A 56 10.24 5.86 -15.04
N GLN A 57 9.01 6.35 -15.14
CA GLN A 57 7.85 5.52 -15.45
C GLN A 57 7.65 5.36 -16.95
N THR A 58 7.36 4.13 -17.38
CA THR A 58 6.86 3.80 -18.72
C THR A 58 5.57 3.01 -18.58
N THR A 59 4.43 3.64 -18.91
CA THR A 59 3.12 2.97 -18.89
C THR A 59 3.00 1.99 -20.04
N LEU A 60 2.44 0.81 -19.79
CA LEU A 60 2.21 -0.23 -20.78
C LEU A 60 0.80 -0.11 -21.37
N SER A 61 0.69 -0.27 -22.68
CA SER A 61 -0.60 -0.41 -23.34
C SER A 61 -1.08 -1.85 -23.18
N LEU A 62 -2.14 -2.05 -22.39
CA LEU A 62 -2.75 -3.35 -22.13
C LEU A 62 -4.19 -3.35 -22.63
N LYS A 63 -4.64 -4.49 -23.17
CA LYS A 63 -6.05 -4.66 -23.59
C LYS A 63 -7.02 -4.58 -22.41
N GLN A 64 -6.58 -5.04 -21.23
CA GLN A 64 -7.31 -4.99 -19.97
C GLN A 64 -6.31 -4.83 -18.82
N GLY A 65 -6.73 -4.13 -17.77
CA GLY A 65 -5.91 -3.89 -16.60
C GLY A 65 -5.02 -2.65 -16.73
N TYR A 66 -4.03 -2.56 -15.85
CA TYR A 66 -3.08 -1.46 -15.80
C TYR A 66 -1.68 -1.99 -15.52
N GLY A 67 -0.68 -1.47 -16.22
CA GLY A 67 0.69 -1.91 -16.04
C GLY A 67 1.69 -0.82 -16.37
N PHE A 68 2.82 -0.82 -15.68
CA PHE A 68 3.90 0.13 -15.92
C PHE A 68 5.24 -0.44 -15.45
N VAL A 69 6.31 0.06 -16.05
CA VAL A 69 7.69 -0.18 -15.63
C VAL A 69 8.23 1.05 -14.94
N ARG A 70 9.00 0.87 -13.87
CA ARG A 70 9.87 1.89 -13.26
C ARG A 70 11.31 1.44 -13.41
N GLU A 71 12.19 2.32 -13.89
CA GLU A 71 13.62 2.04 -14.10
C GLU A 71 14.49 3.16 -13.52
N HIS A 72 15.54 2.80 -12.78
CA HIS A 72 16.54 3.69 -12.23
C HIS A 72 17.92 3.01 -12.15
N GLY A 73 18.81 3.33 -13.10
CA GLY A 73 20.08 2.62 -13.25
C GLY A 73 19.82 1.15 -13.56
N ASP A 74 20.44 0.25 -12.79
CA ASP A 74 20.26 -1.20 -12.94
C ASP A 74 19.01 -1.75 -12.22
N ASP A 75 18.29 -0.92 -11.45
CA ASP A 75 17.05 -1.32 -10.77
C ASP A 75 15.83 -1.12 -11.69
N LYS A 76 15.09 -2.20 -11.93
CA LYS A 76 13.91 -2.23 -12.80
C LYS A 76 12.79 -3.02 -12.15
N VAL A 77 11.62 -2.38 -12.03
CA VAL A 77 10.40 -3.00 -11.51
C VAL A 77 9.27 -2.90 -12.54
N LEU A 78 8.63 -4.03 -12.82
CA LEU A 78 7.38 -4.11 -13.58
C LEU A 78 6.23 -4.31 -12.59
N VAL A 79 5.19 -3.48 -12.68
CA VAL A 79 3.95 -3.62 -11.92
C VAL A 79 2.81 -3.88 -12.90
N ILE A 80 2.03 -4.93 -12.65
CA ILE A 80 0.85 -5.29 -13.44
C ILE A 80 -0.32 -5.52 -12.50
N TRP A 81 -1.47 -4.95 -12.85
CA TRP A 81 -2.78 -5.28 -12.32
C TRP A 81 -3.64 -5.78 -13.48
N ALA A 82 -4.08 -7.03 -13.42
CA ALA A 82 -4.75 -7.70 -14.54
C ALA A 82 -6.26 -7.36 -14.69
N GLY A 83 -6.82 -6.53 -13.79
CA GLY A 83 -8.26 -6.35 -13.67
C GLY A 83 -8.86 -7.17 -12.52
N GLN A 84 -10.10 -6.84 -12.13
CA GLN A 84 -10.93 -7.80 -11.39
C GLN A 84 -11.43 -8.86 -12.38
N GLN A 85 -11.34 -10.13 -11.99
CA GLN A 85 -12.09 -11.21 -12.66
C GLN A 85 -13.55 -11.15 -12.25
#